data_AF-A0A3B9P8G6-F1
#
_entry.id   AF-A0A3B9P8G6-F1
#
_cell.length_a   1.000
_cell.length_b   1.000
_cell.length_c   1.000
_cell.angle_alpha   90.00
_cell.angle_beta   90.00
_cell.angle_gamma   90.00
#
_symmetry.space_group_name_H-M   'P 1'
#
loop_
_entity.id
_entity.type
_entity.pdbx_description
1 polymer ?
#
loop_
_entity_poly.entity_id
_entity_poly.type
_entity_poly.pdbx_seq_one_letter_code
_entity_poly.pdbx_strand_id
1 'polypeptide(L)'
;MGKEPKKYDDDDGRVIADMDVAGMPWYDRSVRRENRALRRAEKRASAPQGVQLTKSEARRFTWYAVLAGLTIVGVFSAVWILFTLFATQVWFR
;
A
#
# COMPACT_ATOMS: atom_id res chain seq x y z
N MET A 1 16.88 -13.68 -13.74
CA MET A 1 17.73 -13.71 -12.52
C MET A 1 16.91 -14.27 -11.37
N GLY A 2 17.28 -15.45 -10.86
CA GLY A 2 16.66 -16.00 -9.65
C GLY A 2 17.16 -15.25 -8.43
N LYS A 3 16.32 -15.06 -7.40
CA LYS A 3 16.78 -14.54 -6.11
C LYS A 3 17.76 -15.54 -5.49
N GLU A 4 18.93 -15.07 -5.09
CA GLU A 4 19.84 -15.84 -4.25
C GLU A 4 19.16 -16.15 -2.90
N PRO A 5 19.42 -17.34 -2.34
CA PRO A 5 18.91 -17.72 -1.03
C PRO A 5 19.47 -16.77 0.05
N LYS A 6 18.67 -16.50 1.09
CA LYS A 6 19.14 -15.73 2.24
C LYS A 6 20.21 -16.54 2.96
N LYS A 7 21.40 -15.95 3.13
CA LYS A 7 22.48 -16.51 3.94
C LYS A 7 22.35 -15.97 5.36
N TYR A 8 22.48 -16.84 6.35
CA TYR A 8 22.43 -16.50 7.76
C TYR A 8 23.81 -16.75 8.37
N ASP A 9 24.23 -15.92 9.33
CA ASP A 9 25.59 -15.95 9.88
C ASP A 9 25.85 -17.17 10.78
N ASP A 10 24.78 -17.81 11.26
CA ASP A 10 24.75 -19.01 12.09
C ASP A 10 24.51 -20.32 11.31
N ASP A 11 24.41 -20.24 9.98
CA ASP A 11 24.16 -21.38 9.10
C ASP A 11 25.46 -21.86 8.43
N ASP A 12 25.93 -23.04 8.83
CA ASP A 12 27.09 -23.73 8.25
C ASP A 12 26.85 -24.21 6.80
N GLY A 13 25.66 -24.00 6.24
CA GLY A 13 25.29 -24.37 4.87
C GLY A 13 25.14 -25.88 4.68
N ARG A 14 25.17 -26.66 5.77
CA ARG A 14 24.99 -28.12 5.75
C ARG A 14 23.51 -28.46 5.75
N VAL A 15 23.11 -29.32 4.82
CA VAL A 15 21.75 -29.87 4.80
C VAL A 15 21.64 -30.93 5.91
N ILE A 16 20.94 -30.59 6.99
CA ILE A 16 20.73 -31.51 8.14
C ILE A 16 19.73 -32.62 7.76
N ALA A 17 18.72 -32.29 6.96
CA ALA A 17 17.76 -33.24 6.42
C ALA A 17 17.27 -32.77 5.06
N ASP A 18 17.39 -33.63 4.04
CA ASP A 18 16.90 -33.33 2.70
C ASP A 18 15.38 -33.52 2.66
N MET A 19 14.67 -32.40 2.50
CA MET A 19 13.21 -32.38 2.41
C MET A 19 12.72 -32.36 0.95
N ASP A 20 13.60 -32.49 -0.05
CA ASP A 20 13.23 -32.49 -1.47
C ASP A 20 12.62 -33.84 -1.90
N VAL A 21 11.41 -34.11 -1.39
CA VAL A 21 10.70 -35.38 -1.58
C VAL A 21 9.81 -35.32 -2.82
N ALA A 22 9.98 -36.28 -3.73
CA ALA A 22 9.15 -36.40 -4.93
C ALA A 22 7.66 -36.47 -4.60
N GLY A 23 6.85 -35.67 -5.30
CA GLY A 23 5.40 -35.57 -5.09
C GLY A 23 4.96 -34.53 -4.06
N MET A 24 5.89 -33.93 -3.30
CA MET A 24 5.55 -32.84 -2.40
C MET A 24 5.36 -31.50 -3.14
N PRO A 25 4.48 -30.59 -2.67
CA PRO A 25 4.19 -29.32 -3.35
C PRO A 25 5.40 -28.40 -3.56
N TRP A 26 6.49 -28.61 -2.81
CA TRP A 26 7.70 -27.82 -2.89
C TRP A 26 8.77 -28.38 -3.85
N TYR A 27 8.67 -29.67 -4.20
CA TYR A 27 9.59 -30.41 -5.08
C TYR A 27 9.51 -29.90 -6.52
N ASP A 28 8.28 -29.76 -7.05
CA ASP A 28 8.11 -29.31 -8.42
C ASP A 28 7.98 -27.79 -8.55
N ARG A 29 9.01 -27.18 -9.15
CA ARG A 29 9.08 -25.74 -9.40
C ARG A 29 7.99 -25.26 -10.37
N SER A 30 7.49 -26.12 -11.25
CA SER A 30 6.41 -25.81 -12.20
C SER A 30 5.07 -25.63 -11.47
N VAL A 31 4.71 -26.59 -10.62
CA VAL A 31 3.52 -26.58 -9.75
C VAL A 31 3.54 -25.37 -8.81
N ARG A 32 4.71 -24.99 -8.26
CA ARG A 32 4.85 -23.76 -7.45
C ARG A 32 4.54 -22.49 -8.23
N ARG A 33 4.86 -22.43 -9.52
CA ARG A 33 4.61 -21.27 -10.36
C ARG A 33 3.12 -21.18 -10.71
N GLU A 34 2.51 -22.32 -11.03
CA GLU A 34 1.08 -22.44 -11.31
C GLU A 34 0.24 -22.06 -10.10
N ASN A 35 0.53 -22.61 -8.91
CA ASN A 35 -0.15 -22.25 -7.67
C ASN A 35 -0.06 -20.76 -7.32
N ARG A 36 1.07 -20.10 -7.63
CA ARG A 36 1.18 -18.64 -7.47
C ARG A 36 0.33 -17.88 -8.49
N ALA A 37 0.22 -18.37 -9.72
CA ALA A 37 -0.63 -17.77 -10.74
C ALA A 37 -2.11 -17.91 -10.36
N LEU A 38 -2.53 -19.08 -9.89
CA LEU A 38 -3.89 -19.34 -9.39
C LEU A 38 -4.25 -18.43 -8.21
N ARG A 39 -3.38 -18.32 -7.20
CA ARG A 39 -3.58 -17.40 -6.06
C ARG A 39 -3.67 -15.93 -6.48
N ARG A 40 -2.96 -15.53 -7.54
CA ARG A 40 -3.06 -14.16 -8.09
C ARG A 40 -4.37 -13.96 -8.85
N ALA A 41 -4.82 -14.96 -9.60
CA ALA A 41 -6.09 -14.94 -10.30
C ALA A 41 -7.27 -14.89 -9.32
N GLU A 42 -7.24 -15.68 -8.25
CA GLU A 42 -8.25 -15.71 -7.19
C GLU A 42 -8.34 -14.37 -6.44
N LYS A 43 -7.19 -13.76 -6.11
CA LYS A 43 -7.14 -12.39 -5.54
C LYS A 43 -7.71 -11.33 -6.49
N ARG A 44 -7.56 -11.53 -7.79
CA ARG A 44 -8.11 -10.61 -8.81
C ARG A 44 -9.62 -10.84 -9.00
N ALA A 45 -10.10 -12.07 -8.84
CA ALA A 45 -11.51 -12.42 -8.88
C ALA A 45 -12.27 -11.95 -7.62
N SER A 46 -11.62 -11.94 -6.45
CA SER A 46 -12.20 -11.44 -5.19
C SER A 46 -12.05 -9.93 -4.99
N ALA A 47 -11.38 -9.22 -5.91
CA ALA A 47 -11.35 -7.75 -5.86
C ALA A 47 -12.73 -7.22 -6.27
N PRO A 48 -13.34 -6.28 -5.52
CA PRO A 48 -14.64 -5.76 -5.86
C PRO A 48 -14.62 -5.21 -7.29
N GLN A 49 -15.60 -5.65 -8.11
CA GLN A 49 -15.84 -5.22 -9.49
C GLN A 49 -16.35 -3.76 -9.55
N GLY A 50 -15.71 -2.84 -8.85
CA GLY A 50 -15.84 -1.42 -9.12
C GLY A 50 -14.98 -1.05 -10.33
N VAL A 51 -15.31 0.06 -10.99
CA VAL A 51 -14.42 0.70 -11.97
C VAL A 51 -13.10 0.99 -11.24
N GLN A 52 -12.08 0.15 -11.47
CA GLN A 52 -10.78 0.35 -10.88
C GLN A 52 -10.17 1.58 -11.53
N LEU A 53 -10.10 2.68 -10.78
CA LEU A 53 -9.39 3.87 -11.22
C LEU A 53 -7.98 3.48 -11.62
N THR A 54 -7.56 3.91 -12.81
CA THR A 54 -6.17 3.79 -13.24
C THR A 54 -5.28 4.50 -12.22
N LYS A 55 -4.05 4.04 -12.01
CA LYS A 55 -3.12 4.66 -11.04
C LYS A 55 -2.97 6.18 -11.24
N SER A 56 -3.02 6.64 -12.50
CA SER A 56 -2.98 8.05 -12.87
C SER A 56 -4.25 8.81 -12.42
N GLU A 57 -5.42 8.22 -12.64
CA GLU A 57 -6.72 8.78 -12.27
C GLU A 57 -6.88 8.84 -10.75
N ALA A 58 -6.48 7.78 -10.06
CA ALA A 58 -6.46 7.73 -8.59
C ALA A 58 -5.59 8.86 -8.01
N ARG A 59 -4.38 9.05 -8.55
CA ARG A 59 -3.48 10.13 -8.10
C ARG A 59 -4.11 11.51 -8.31
N ARG A 60 -4.71 11.74 -9.47
CA ARG A 60 -5.37 13.03 -9.79
C ARG A 60 -6.56 13.27 -8.87
N PHE A 61 -7.39 12.26 -8.64
CA PHE A 61 -8.51 12.34 -7.72
C PHE A 61 -8.06 12.65 -6.29
N THR A 62 -7.05 11.94 -5.79
CA THR A 62 -6.50 12.20 -4.45
C THR A 62 -5.94 13.62 -4.32
N TRP A 63 -5.29 14.14 -5.37
CA TRP A 63 -4.75 15.50 -5.35
C TRP A 63 -5.84 16.55 -5.21
N TYR A 64 -6.92 16.42 -5.98
CA TYR A 64 -8.06 17.34 -5.88
C TYR A 64 -8.82 17.20 -4.56
N ALA A 65 -8.98 15.99 -4.04
CA ALA A 65 -9.60 15.77 -2.73
C ALA A 65 -8.78 16.44 -1.61
N VAL A 66 -7.46 16.32 -1.65
CA VAL A 66 -6.55 17.00 -0.69
C VAL A 66 -6.65 18.51 -0.84
N LEU A 67 -6.62 19.03 -2.07
CA LEU A 67 -6.75 20.47 -2.32
C LEU A 67 -8.07 21.00 -1.74
N ALA A 68 -9.18 20.30 -1.96
CA ALA A 68 -10.49 20.68 -1.43
C ALA A 68 -10.54 20.63 0.11
N GLY A 69 -9.90 19.65 0.74
CA GLY A 69 -9.75 19.64 2.19
C GLY A 69 -8.94 20.84 2.70
N LEU A 70 -7.85 21.17 2.02
CA LEU A 70 -6.97 22.27 2.38
C LEU A 70 -7.66 23.64 2.22
N THR A 71 -8.50 23.82 1.20
CA THR A 71 -9.26 25.06 1.04
C THR A 71 -10.25 25.28 2.19
N ILE A 72 -10.96 24.23 2.63
CA ILE A 72 -11.88 24.32 3.77
C ILE A 72 -11.12 24.75 5.03
N VAL A 73 -10.00 24.07 5.35
CA VAL A 73 -9.16 24.42 6.49
C VAL A 73 -8.65 25.87 6.39
N GLY A 74 -8.25 26.31 5.19
CA GLY A 74 -7.82 27.68 4.93
C GLY A 74 -8.89 28.72 5.23
N VAL A 75 -10.14 28.49 4.80
CA VAL A 75 -11.27 29.40 5.05
C VAL A 75 -11.54 29.51 6.55
N PHE A 76 -11.64 28.38 7.26
CA PHE A 76 -11.86 28.41 8.71
C PHE A 76 -10.73 29.11 9.46
N SER A 77 -9.49 28.86 9.05
CA SER A 77 -8.32 29.51 9.65
C SER A 77 -8.37 31.02 9.46
N ALA A 78 -8.72 31.50 8.25
CA ALA A 78 -8.86 32.92 7.96
C ALA A 78 -9.96 33.59 8.80
N VAL A 79 -11.12 32.94 8.95
CA VAL A 79 -12.23 33.44 9.79
C VAL A 79 -11.79 33.53 11.25
N TRP A 80 -11.13 32.50 11.79
CA TRP A 80 -10.65 32.50 13.18
C TRP A 80 -9.59 33.58 13.43
N ILE A 81 -8.65 33.77 12.50
CA ILE A 81 -7.65 34.84 12.59
C ILE A 81 -8.33 36.20 12.61
N LEU A 82 -9.26 36.44 11.67
CA LEU A 82 -9.97 37.71 11.57
C LEU A 82 -10.80 37.98 12.84
N PHE A 83 -11.50 36.97 13.35
CA PHE A 83 -12.26 37.06 14.59
C PHE A 83 -11.37 37.40 15.78
N THR A 84 -10.23 36.73 15.91
CA THR A 84 -9.26 36.98 17.00
C THR A 84 -8.67 38.38 16.90
N LEU A 85 -8.31 38.83 15.70
CA LEU A 85 -7.83 40.20 15.47
C LEU A 85 -8.90 41.24 15.80
N PHE A 86 -10.14 41.01 15.40
CA PHE A 86 -11.27 41.88 15.73
C PHE A 86 -11.46 41.97 17.25
N ALA A 87 -11.50 40.82 17.93
CA ALA A 87 -11.66 40.78 19.38
C ALA A 87 -10.52 41.54 20.10
N THR A 88 -9.27 41.32 19.70
CA THR A 88 -8.11 41.93 20.37
C THR A 88 -7.88 43.40 20.03
N GLN A 89 -8.13 43.82 18.79
CA GLN A 89 -7.79 45.17 18.31
C GLN A 89 -8.96 46.16 18.36
N VAL A 90 -10.20 45.67 18.35
CA VAL A 90 -11.41 46.51 18.30
C VAL A 90 -12.23 46.37 19.59
N TRP A 91 -12.46 45.14 20.08
CA TRP A 91 -13.36 44.92 21.21
C TRP A 91 -12.68 45.06 22.58
N PHE A 92 -11.53 44.40 22.79
CA PHE A 92 -10.83 44.34 24.08
C PHE A 92 -9.71 45.38 24.21
N ARG A 93 -9.67 46.37 23.32
CA ARG A 93 -8.72 47.48 23.33
C ARG A 93 -9.39 48.72 23.92
#